data_AF-A0A0N0HJX8-F1
#
_entry.id   AF-A0A0N0HJX8-F1
#
_cell.length_a   1.000
_cell.length_b   1.000
_cell.length_c   1.000
_cell.angle_alpha   90.00
_cell.angle_beta   90.00
_cell.angle_gamma   90.00
#
_symmetry.space_group_name_H-M   'P 1'
#
loop_
_entity.id
_entity.type
_entity.pdbx_description
1 polymer ?
#
loop_
_entity_poly.entity_id
_entity_poly.type
_entity_poly.pdbx_seq_one_letter_code
_entity_poly.pdbx_strand_id
1 'polypeptide(L)'
;MRSRIAGQTTWSEGRVNSNRTDTTWTVDGIQWEYQVRTVGGDNVKGPWSGTVSAVAHPKTAPPPRIVASRPIGQDGIELEIAPPDYPPPSTGTK
;
A
#
# COMPACT_ATOMS: atom_id res chain seq x y z
N MET A 1 -2.14 16.51 -5.35
CA MET A 1 -2.46 15.98 -4.02
C MET A 1 -1.18 15.92 -3.20
N ARG A 2 -1.27 15.84 -1.88
CA ARG A 2 -0.13 15.54 -1.02
C ARG A 2 -0.53 14.59 0.08
N SER A 3 0.40 13.77 0.53
CA SER A 3 0.21 12.83 1.62
C SER A 3 1.42 12.79 2.57
N ARG A 4 1.18 12.31 3.79
CA ARG A 4 2.21 12.01 4.79
C ARG A 4 1.69 10.98 5.77
N ILE A 5 2.60 10.31 6.48
CA ILE A 5 2.21 9.55 7.67
C ILE A 5 1.81 10.57 8.75
N ALA A 6 0.73 10.29 9.48
CA ALA A 6 0.22 11.18 10.52
C ALA A 6 1.32 11.55 11.53
N GLY A 7 1.38 12.83 11.88
CA GLY A 7 2.42 13.37 12.77
C GLY A 7 3.76 13.69 12.11
N GLN A 8 4.03 13.27 10.87
CA GLN A 8 5.22 13.73 10.15
C GLN A 8 5.07 15.20 9.73
N THR A 9 6.19 15.92 9.61
CA THR A 9 6.19 17.32 9.18
C THR A 9 6.28 17.46 7.66
N THR A 10 7.01 16.55 7.01
CA THR A 10 7.22 16.56 5.56
C THR A 10 6.03 15.97 4.82
N TRP A 11 5.61 16.67 3.76
CA TRP A 11 4.59 16.19 2.83
C TRP A 11 5.22 15.66 1.54
N SER A 12 4.76 14.51 1.07
CA SER A 12 5.02 14.04 -0.29
C SER A 12 3.95 14.62 -1.22
N GLU A 13 4.35 15.42 -2.21
CA GLU A 13 3.44 16.06 -3.16
C GLU A 13 3.52 15.37 -4.53
N GLY A 14 2.36 15.13 -5.15
CA GLY A 14 2.27 14.59 -6.51
C GLY A 14 1.11 15.18 -7.30
N ARG A 15 1.25 15.21 -8.63
CA ARG A 15 0.15 15.50 -9.56
C ARG A 15 -0.54 14.21 -9.96
N VAL A 16 -1.86 14.27 -10.06
CA VAL A 16 -2.69 13.14 -10.48
C VAL A 16 -3.67 13.68 -11.51
N ASN A 17 -3.72 13.05 -12.67
CA ASN A 17 -4.57 13.46 -13.80
C ASN A 17 -5.94 12.75 -13.80
N SER A 18 -6.32 12.19 -12.66
CA SER A 18 -7.57 11.46 -12.44
C SER A 18 -8.23 11.98 -11.16
N ASN A 19 -9.52 11.73 -11.02
CA ASN A 19 -10.28 12.04 -9.80
C ASN A 19 -9.94 11.12 -8.62
N ARG A 20 -9.07 10.12 -8.83
CA ARG A 20 -8.65 9.15 -7.82
C ARG A 20 -7.14 8.98 -7.78
N THR A 21 -6.62 8.85 -6.57
CA THR A 21 -5.26 8.40 -6.29
C THR A 21 -5.28 7.38 -5.17
N ASP A 22 -4.39 6.39 -5.24
CA ASP A 22 -4.26 5.36 -4.23
C ASP A 22 -2.83 5.41 -3.67
N THR A 23 -2.69 5.33 -2.35
CA THR A 23 -1.38 5.17 -1.71
C THR A 23 -1.07 3.69 -1.62
N THR A 24 0.00 3.26 -2.28
CA THR A 24 0.49 1.88 -2.28
C THR A 24 1.58 1.66 -1.24
N TRP A 25 1.99 0.41 -1.03
CA TRP A 25 3.05 0.04 -0.10
C TRP A 25 2.80 0.46 1.36
N THR A 26 1.54 0.48 1.76
CA THR A 26 1.16 0.67 3.16
C THR A 26 1.17 -0.65 3.91
N VAL A 27 1.49 -0.61 5.19
CA VAL A 27 1.30 -1.73 6.11
C VAL A 27 0.13 -1.45 7.05
N ASP A 28 -0.39 -2.50 7.69
CA ASP A 28 -1.50 -2.42 8.63
C ASP A 28 -1.19 -1.45 9.79
N GLY A 29 -2.16 -0.62 10.14
CA GLY A 29 -2.07 0.34 11.23
C GLY A 29 -1.44 1.69 10.89
N ILE A 30 -0.87 1.89 9.69
CA ILE A 30 -0.37 3.22 9.31
C ILE A 30 -1.54 4.18 9.09
N GLN A 31 -1.54 5.29 9.83
CA GLN A 31 -2.43 6.42 9.56
C GLN A 31 -1.80 7.38 8.55
N TRP A 32 -2.48 7.59 7.44
CA TRP A 32 -2.12 8.58 6.43
C TRP A 32 -2.94 9.84 6.59
N GLU A 33 -2.33 10.98 6.30
CA GLU A 33 -2.99 12.27 6.15
C GLU A 33 -2.89 12.74 4.70
N TYR A 34 -3.96 13.36 4.20
CA TYR A 34 -4.08 13.82 2.82
C TYR A 34 -4.60 15.23 2.73
N GLN A 35 -4.14 15.93 1.69
CA GLN A 35 -4.73 17.17 1.21
C GLN A 35 -4.76 17.20 -0.33
N VAL A 36 -5.78 17.85 -0.88
CA VAL A 36 -5.94 18.04 -2.31
C VAL A 36 -6.00 19.54 -2.64
N ARG A 37 -5.60 19.90 -3.85
CA ARG A 37 -5.75 21.26 -4.39
C ARG A 37 -5.96 21.19 -5.88
N THR A 38 -6.59 22.22 -6.43
CA THR A 38 -6.64 22.44 -7.88
C THR A 38 -5.30 22.96 -8.39
N VAL A 39 -4.92 22.58 -9.61
CA VAL A 39 -3.68 23.01 -10.25
C VAL A 39 -3.97 23.35 -11.72
N GLY A 40 -3.68 24.57 -12.12
CA GLY A 40 -3.89 25.11 -13.48
C GLY A 40 -2.58 25.33 -14.24
N GLY A 41 -1.60 24.44 -14.08
CA GLY A 41 -0.23 24.57 -14.62
C GLY A 41 0.83 24.55 -13.52
N ASP A 42 2.10 24.79 -13.85
CA ASP A 42 3.20 24.74 -12.87
C ASP A 42 3.19 25.88 -11.86
N ASN A 43 2.67 27.04 -12.27
CA ASN A 43 2.68 28.25 -11.46
C ASN A 43 1.30 28.68 -10.93
N VAL A 44 0.23 27.97 -11.31
CA VAL A 44 -1.15 28.30 -10.88
C VAL A 44 -1.69 27.19 -10.01
N LYS A 45 -1.83 27.45 -8.71
CA LYS A 45 -2.21 26.46 -7.70
C LYS A 45 -3.24 27.07 -6.75
N GLY A 46 -4.36 26.36 -6.54
CA GLY A 46 -5.34 26.74 -5.53
C GLY A 46 -4.85 26.46 -4.10
N PRO A 47 -5.60 26.91 -3.08
CA PRO A 47 -5.32 26.53 -1.70
C PRO A 47 -5.44 25.02 -1.52
N TRP A 48 -4.72 24.49 -0.53
CA TRP A 48 -4.93 23.11 -0.07
C TRP A 48 -6.28 22.99 0.63
N SER A 49 -6.92 21.84 0.49
CA SER A 49 -8.07 21.43 1.29
C SER A 49 -7.69 21.32 2.78
N GLY A 50 -8.70 21.15 3.63
CA GLY A 50 -8.49 20.62 4.97
C GLY A 50 -7.78 19.25 4.92
N THR A 51 -7.09 18.92 6.01
CA THR A 51 -6.48 17.60 6.18
C THR A 51 -7.55 16.57 6.49
N VAL A 52 -7.51 15.45 5.77
CA VAL A 52 -8.28 14.24 6.10
C VAL A 52 -7.33 13.09 6.37
N SER A 53 -7.76 12.10 7.16
CA SER A 53 -6.93 10.97 7.52
C SER A 53 -7.63 9.63 7.37
N ALA A 54 -6.86 8.57 7.12
CA ALA A 54 -7.34 7.20 7.07
C ALA A 54 -6.27 6.25 7.62
N VAL A 55 -6.70 5.20 8.34
CA VAL A 55 -5.82 4.12 8.80
C VAL A 55 -5.85 3.00 7.77
N ALA A 56 -4.67 2.56 7.36
CA ALA A 56 -4.50 1.48 6.41
C ALA A 56 -4.72 0.12 7.07
N HIS A 57 -5.57 -0.71 6.45
CA HIS A 57 -5.80 -2.10 6.84
C HIS A 57 -5.72 -3.04 5.63
N PRO A 58 -4.56 -3.09 4.94
CA PRO A 58 -4.36 -3.99 3.81
C PRO A 58 -4.50 -5.44 4.28
N LYS A 59 -5.34 -6.21 3.59
CA LYS A 59 -5.48 -7.66 3.80
C LYS A 59 -4.67 -8.37 2.73
N THR A 60 -3.46 -8.79 3.08
CA THR A 60 -2.62 -9.60 2.21
C THR A 60 -2.85 -11.09 2.51
N ALA A 61 -2.66 -11.95 1.51
CA ALA A 61 -2.62 -13.38 1.75
C ALA A 61 -1.50 -13.71 2.76
N PRO A 62 -1.66 -14.74 3.61
CA PRO A 62 -0.56 -15.23 4.43
C PRO A 62 0.60 -15.72 3.55
N PRO A 63 1.82 -15.81 4.08
CA PRO A 63 2.97 -16.28 3.29
C PRO A 63 2.79 -17.75 2.89
N PRO A 64 3.35 -18.17 1.74
CA PRO A 64 3.41 -19.58 1.39
C PRO A 64 4.36 -20.32 2.34
N ARG A 65 4.23 -21.65 2.40
CA ARG A 65 5.09 -22.48 3.25
C ARG A 65 6.15 -23.18 2.42
N ILE A 66 7.40 -23.11 2.86
CA ILE A 66 8.47 -23.95 2.31
C ILE A 66 8.28 -25.36 2.89
N VAL A 67 8.04 -26.33 2.02
CA VAL A 67 7.83 -27.75 2.37
C VAL A 67 9.16 -28.48 2.47
N ALA A 68 10.04 -28.24 1.50
CA ALA A 68 11.36 -28.83 1.45
C ALA A 68 12.32 -27.90 0.71
N SER A 69 13.60 -28.03 1.04
CA SER A 69 14.70 -27.45 0.27
C SER A 69 15.73 -28.53 0.00
N ARG A 70 16.19 -28.68 -1.23
CA ARG A 70 17.20 -29.68 -1.59
C ARG A 70 18.28 -29.04 -2.47
N PRO A 71 19.57 -29.38 -2.29
CA PRO A 71 20.60 -28.94 -3.22
C PRO A 71 20.39 -29.62 -4.58
N ILE A 72 20.63 -28.88 -5.66
CA ILE A 72 20.65 -29.40 -7.03
C ILE A 72 21.93 -28.91 -7.73
N GLY A 73 22.71 -29.84 -8.31
CA GLY A 73 24.01 -29.50 -8.90
C GLY A 73 25.03 -28.98 -7.88
N GLN A 74 26.04 -28.23 -8.34
CA GLN A 74 27.07 -27.65 -7.45
C GLN A 74 26.59 -26.41 -6.69
N ASP A 75 25.77 -25.56 -7.31
CA ASP A 75 25.42 -24.23 -6.77
C ASP A 75 23.91 -23.94 -6.76
N GLY A 76 23.06 -24.96 -6.91
CA GLY A 76 21.60 -24.80 -7.00
C GLY A 76 20.85 -25.27 -5.74
N ILE A 77 19.68 -24.69 -5.51
CA ILE A 77 18.69 -25.14 -4.53
C ILE A 77 17.33 -25.25 -5.21
N GLU A 78 16.66 -26.37 -5.01
CA GLU A 78 15.26 -26.57 -5.31
C GLU A 78 14.42 -26.34 -4.04
N LEU A 79 13.31 -25.61 -4.19
CA LEU A 79 12.33 -25.40 -3.13
C LEU A 79 11.01 -26.06 -3.51
N GLU A 80 10.49 -26.89 -2.63
CA GLU A 80 9.10 -27.35 -2.67
C GLU A 80 8.27 -26.37 -1.85
N ILE A 81 7.27 -25.74 -2.46
CA ILE A 81 6.47 -24.68 -1.84
C ILE A 81 4.99 -25.08 -1.86
N ALA A 82 4.36 -25.02 -0.69
CA ALA A 82 2.93 -25.22 -0.52
C ALA A 82 2.21 -23.87 -0.39
N PRO A 83 0.91 -23.81 -0.75
CA PRO A 83 0.09 -22.66 -0.41
C PRO A 83 0.06 -22.43 1.10
N PRO A 84 -0.33 -21.23 1.55
CA PRO A 84 -0.54 -20.97 2.97
C PRO A 84 -1.62 -21.91 3.53
N ASP A 85 -1.49 -22.30 4.80
CA ASP A 85 -2.57 -23.03 5.49
C ASP A 85 -3.80 -22.10 5.58
N TYR A 86 -4.92 -22.49 4.96
CA TYR A 86 -6.07 -21.60 4.83
C TYR A 86 -7.42 -22.32 4.92
N PRO A 87 -8.43 -21.69 5.54
CA PRO A 87 -9.73 -21.59 4.92
C PRO A 87 -9.96 -20.16 4.35
N PRO A 88 -10.73 -20.01 3.26
CA PRO A 88 -11.07 -18.73 2.63
C PRO A 88 -11.47 -17.64 3.63
N PRO A 89 -11.22 -16.34 3.37
CA PRO A 89 -11.78 -15.31 4.22
C PRO A 89 -13.28 -15.40 4.02
N SER A 90 -14.05 -15.51 5.10
CA SER A 90 -15.51 -15.52 5.01
C SER A 90 -15.93 -14.36 4.11
N THR A 91 -16.55 -14.67 2.98
CA THR A 91 -17.18 -13.67 2.12
C THR A 91 -18.28 -13.06 2.98
N GLY A 92 -17.96 -11.99 3.70
CA GLY A 92 -18.94 -11.25 4.47
C GLY A 92 -19.95 -10.72 3.47
N THR A 93 -21.13 -11.34 3.42
CA THR A 93 -22.28 -10.84 2.70
C THR A 93 -22.52 -9.42 3.20
N LYS A 94 -22.34 -8.44 2.29
CA LYS A 94 -22.89 -7.10 2.46
C LYS A 94 -24.34 -7.11 2.02
#